data_AF-A0A2R6BKP2-F1
#
_entry.id   AF-A0A2R6BKP2-F1
#
_cell.length_a   1.000
_cell.length_b   1.000
_cell.length_c   1.000
_cell.angle_alpha   90.00
_cell.angle_beta   90.00
_cell.angle_gamma   90.00
#
_symmetry.space_group_name_H-M   'P 1'
#
loop_
_entity.id
_entity.type
_entity.pdbx_description
1 polymer ?
#
loop_
_entity_poly.entity_id
_entity_poly.type
_entity_poly.pdbx_seq_one_letter_code
_entity_poly.pdbx_strand_id
1 'polypeptide(L)'
;MKKKFLSGNWLKARRRLAKQHECGGDFRCDLFFKLGALPAGEYDVLVPEDLDVQGLIQKGETWKRRLRLYDSSFSELRRILEWEFVKRGKLVLPVPAYNTSRECFQCGEINWNLTFEDRVFRCPHCGFTLDRHLNACLVLLKRSGLVPPAVPVELRPIPPLPSLGLVERGRQGGVMGQEASAFRRG
;
A
#
# COMPACT_ATOMS: atom_id res chain seq x y z
N MET A 1 -6.63 36.09 10.98
CA MET A 1 -7.79 36.47 11.81
C MET A 1 -8.69 35.26 12.05
N LYS A 2 -9.16 35.03 13.28
CA LYS A 2 -10.24 34.07 13.57
C LYS A 2 -11.60 34.73 13.25
N LYS A 3 -12.57 34.00 12.69
CA LYS A 3 -13.92 34.54 12.41
C LYS A 3 -14.80 34.46 13.66
N LYS A 4 -15.59 35.51 13.95
CA LYS A 4 -16.56 35.53 15.07
C LYS A 4 -17.49 34.32 14.97
N PHE A 5 -17.58 33.54 16.04
CA PHE A 5 -18.42 32.33 16.13
C PHE A 5 -19.88 32.62 15.76
N LEU A 6 -20.56 31.66 15.13
CA LEU A 6 -21.92 31.75 14.59
C LEU A 6 -22.23 32.87 13.57
N SER A 7 -21.30 33.79 13.27
CA SER A 7 -21.49 34.79 12.22
C SER A 7 -21.73 34.16 10.85
N GLY A 8 -22.44 34.84 9.94
CA GLY A 8 -22.64 34.36 8.57
C GLY A 8 -21.33 34.05 7.83
N ASN A 9 -20.25 34.78 8.14
CA ASN A 9 -18.92 34.53 7.59
C ASN A 9 -18.21 33.29 8.21
N TRP A 10 -18.55 32.93 9.45
CA TRP A 10 -18.15 31.66 10.08
C TRP A 10 -18.95 30.49 9.50
N LEU A 11 -20.27 30.62 9.33
CA LEU A 11 -21.13 29.61 8.69
C LEU A 11 -20.73 29.32 7.23
N LYS A 12 -20.35 30.36 6.47
CA LYS A 12 -19.74 30.22 5.12
C LYS A 12 -18.40 29.46 5.17
N ALA A 13 -17.55 29.72 6.18
CA ALA A 13 -16.28 29.02 6.32
C ALA A 13 -16.46 27.55 6.72
N ARG A 14 -17.37 27.24 7.66
CA ARG A 14 -17.69 25.87 8.08
C ARG A 14 -18.18 25.01 6.90
N ARG A 15 -19.08 25.55 6.06
CA ARG A 15 -19.55 24.87 4.85
C ARG A 15 -18.45 24.65 3.81
N ARG A 16 -17.56 25.63 3.60
CA ARG A 16 -16.42 25.46 2.69
C ARG A 16 -15.46 24.37 3.18
N LEU A 17 -15.17 24.33 4.48
CA LEU A 17 -14.31 23.30 5.09
C LEU A 17 -14.93 21.90 4.98
N ALA A 18 -16.22 21.76 5.30
CA ALA A 18 -16.96 20.51 5.15
C ALA A 18 -16.86 19.98 3.70
N LYS A 19 -17.18 20.80 2.70
CA LYS A 19 -17.07 20.44 1.28
C LYS A 19 -15.65 20.05 0.82
N GLN A 20 -14.61 20.58 1.47
CA GLN A 20 -13.23 20.16 1.20
C GLN A 20 -12.90 18.79 1.83
N HIS A 21 -13.44 18.47 3.01
CA HIS A 21 -13.31 17.13 3.59
C HIS A 21 -14.15 16.09 2.86
N GLU A 22 -15.38 16.43 2.43
CA GLU A 22 -16.25 15.59 1.59
C GLU A 22 -15.52 15.18 0.30
N CYS A 23 -15.05 16.16 -0.49
CA CYS A 23 -14.28 15.93 -1.72
C CYS A 23 -13.00 15.09 -1.49
N GLY A 24 -12.31 15.28 -0.37
CA GLY A 24 -11.15 14.47 0.03
C GLY A 24 -11.50 13.07 0.55
N GLY A 25 -12.76 12.83 0.93
CA GLY A 25 -13.33 11.49 1.14
C GLY A 25 -13.66 10.84 -0.18
N ASP A 26 -14.50 11.49 -0.99
CA ASP A 26 -14.95 11.00 -2.31
C ASP A 26 -13.78 10.55 -3.20
N PHE A 27 -12.71 11.36 -3.27
CA PHE A 27 -11.50 11.04 -4.02
C PHE A 27 -10.76 9.80 -3.48
N ARG A 28 -10.70 9.60 -2.16
CA ARG A 28 -10.09 8.39 -1.56
C ARG A 28 -10.94 7.15 -1.80
N CYS A 29 -12.27 7.27 -1.63
CA CYS A 29 -13.21 6.19 -1.96
C CYS A 29 -13.07 5.75 -3.41
N ASP A 30 -13.11 6.70 -4.35
CA ASP A 30 -12.95 6.49 -5.79
C ASP A 30 -11.60 5.82 -6.14
N LEU A 31 -10.50 6.34 -5.58
CA LEU A 31 -9.16 5.75 -5.72
C LEU A 31 -9.13 4.32 -5.19
N PHE A 32 -9.68 4.05 -4.01
CA PHE A 32 -9.67 2.72 -3.40
C PHE A 32 -10.56 1.72 -4.14
N PHE A 33 -11.72 2.12 -4.66
CA PHE A 33 -12.54 1.25 -5.52
C PHE A 33 -11.79 0.90 -6.82
N LYS A 34 -11.11 1.87 -7.44
CA LYS A 34 -10.27 1.62 -8.63
C LYS A 34 -9.08 0.71 -8.33
N LEU A 35 -8.38 0.95 -7.23
CA LEU A 35 -7.27 0.10 -6.78
C LEU A 35 -7.69 -1.30 -6.34
N GLY A 36 -8.91 -1.48 -5.83
CA GLY A 36 -9.46 -2.79 -5.46
C GLY A 36 -10.01 -3.58 -6.66
N ALA A 37 -10.63 -2.89 -7.62
CA ALA A 37 -11.27 -3.52 -8.77
C ALA A 37 -10.28 -4.15 -9.77
N LEU A 38 -9.02 -3.68 -9.78
CA LEU A 38 -7.92 -4.22 -10.60
C LEU A 38 -7.45 -5.62 -10.12
N PRO A 39 -6.91 -5.81 -8.89
CA PRO A 39 -6.47 -7.11 -8.42
C PRO A 39 -7.62 -8.10 -8.24
N ALA A 40 -8.82 -7.63 -7.88
CA ALA A 40 -10.02 -8.47 -7.87
C ALA A 40 -10.46 -8.92 -9.28
N GLY A 41 -9.87 -8.36 -10.35
CA GLY A 41 -9.96 -8.90 -11.70
C GLY A 41 -8.99 -10.07 -11.88
N GLU A 42 -7.71 -9.77 -11.75
CA GLU A 42 -6.60 -10.68 -12.12
C GLU A 42 -6.36 -11.86 -11.16
N TYR A 43 -6.63 -11.72 -9.86
CA TYR A 43 -6.29 -12.71 -8.82
C TYR A 43 -7.54 -13.28 -8.14
N ASP A 44 -7.56 -14.57 -7.81
CA ASP A 44 -8.73 -15.26 -7.25
C ASP A 44 -8.73 -15.37 -5.71
N VAL A 45 -7.62 -15.02 -5.06
CA VAL A 45 -7.47 -15.01 -3.60
C VAL A 45 -6.79 -13.73 -3.14
N LEU A 46 -7.38 -13.08 -2.13
CA LEU A 46 -6.76 -12.00 -1.37
C LEU A 46 -6.28 -12.54 -0.02
N VAL A 47 -5.02 -12.29 0.33
CA VAL A 47 -4.44 -12.64 1.64
C VAL A 47 -4.07 -11.34 2.38
N PRO A 48 -5.04 -10.66 3.03
CA PRO A 48 -4.77 -9.43 3.76
C PRO A 48 -4.07 -9.72 5.09
N GLU A 49 -3.15 -8.83 5.48
CA GLU A 49 -2.55 -8.85 6.81
C GLU A 49 -3.57 -8.38 7.87
N ASP A 50 -3.86 -9.22 8.85
CA ASP A 50 -4.84 -8.93 9.90
C ASP A 50 -4.21 -8.05 10.99
N LEU A 51 -4.15 -6.75 10.69
CA LEU A 51 -3.63 -5.71 11.56
C LEU A 51 -4.73 -5.13 12.46
N ASP A 52 -4.52 -5.20 13.78
CA ASP A 52 -5.25 -4.38 14.75
C ASP A 52 -4.83 -2.89 14.65
N VAL A 53 -5.40 -2.20 13.66
CA VAL A 53 -5.13 -0.77 13.41
C VAL A 53 -5.55 0.09 14.62
N GLN A 54 -6.59 -0.31 15.37
CA GLN A 54 -7.05 0.45 16.53
C GLN A 54 -6.04 0.34 17.69
N GLY A 55 -5.58 -0.85 18.03
CA GLY A 55 -4.53 -1.07 19.02
C GLY A 55 -3.19 -0.46 18.59
N LEU A 56 -2.85 -0.45 17.30
CA LEU A 56 -1.66 0.27 16.80
C LEU A 56 -1.76 1.79 16.97
N ILE A 57 -2.96 2.38 16.81
CA ILE A 57 -3.20 3.80 17.11
C ILE A 57 -3.12 4.05 18.63
N GLN A 58 -3.75 3.20 19.44
CA GLN A 58 -3.76 3.35 20.91
C GLN A 58 -2.36 3.19 21.53
N LYS A 59 -1.60 2.16 21.10
CA LYS A 59 -0.23 1.86 21.56
C LYS A 59 0.83 2.76 20.93
N GLY A 60 0.49 3.59 19.94
CA GLY A 60 1.44 4.45 19.25
C GLY A 60 1.96 5.58 20.15
N GLU A 61 3.20 5.47 20.63
CA GLU A 61 3.80 6.35 21.66
C GLU A 61 3.65 7.86 21.34
N THR A 62 4.06 8.25 20.14
CA THR A 62 4.13 9.66 19.72
C THR A 62 2.87 10.10 18.97
N TRP A 63 2.34 11.30 19.29
CA TRP A 63 1.22 11.94 18.57
C TRP A 63 1.38 11.88 17.03
N LYS A 64 2.57 12.21 16.51
CA LYS A 64 2.91 12.15 15.08
C LYS A 64 2.74 10.75 14.46
N ARG A 65 2.90 9.67 15.24
CA ARG A 65 2.71 8.27 14.80
C ARG A 65 1.23 7.93 14.75
N ARG A 66 0.47 8.29 15.80
CA ARG A 66 -0.98 8.10 15.86
C ARG A 66 -1.71 8.84 14.74
N LEU A 67 -1.33 10.10 14.48
CA LEU A 67 -1.89 10.91 13.40
C LEU A 67 -1.65 10.29 12.02
N ARG A 68 -0.42 9.86 11.71
CA ARG A 68 -0.11 9.17 10.44
C ARG A 68 -0.93 7.90 10.23
N LEU A 69 -1.15 7.10 11.29
CA LEU A 69 -1.99 5.91 11.22
C LEU A 69 -3.47 6.28 10.99
N TYR A 70 -3.97 7.34 11.63
CA TYR A 70 -5.32 7.85 11.40
C TYR A 70 -5.53 8.34 9.95
N ASP A 71 -4.59 9.14 9.43
CA ASP A 71 -4.65 9.69 8.07
C ASP A 71 -4.52 8.60 6.97
N SER A 72 -3.74 7.55 7.24
CA SER A 72 -3.39 6.49 6.27
C SER A 72 -4.56 5.68 5.72
N SER A 73 -5.74 5.73 6.34
CA SER A 73 -6.99 5.17 5.79
C SER A 73 -6.98 3.64 5.51
N PHE A 74 -6.03 2.88 6.08
CA PHE A 74 -5.83 1.45 5.76
C PHE A 74 -7.07 0.57 5.98
N SER A 75 -7.88 0.84 7.00
CA SER A 75 -9.12 0.12 7.28
C SER A 75 -10.17 0.28 6.17
N GLU A 76 -10.20 1.44 5.51
CA GLU A 76 -11.10 1.70 4.39
C GLU A 76 -10.63 1.02 3.10
N LEU A 77 -9.33 1.09 2.81
CA LEU A 77 -8.71 0.37 1.69
C LEU A 77 -8.90 -1.15 1.84
N ARG A 78 -8.66 -1.71 3.03
CA ARG A 78 -8.89 -3.13 3.34
C ARG A 78 -10.34 -3.51 3.09
N ARG A 79 -11.30 -2.78 3.68
CA ARG A 79 -12.75 -3.01 3.49
C ARG A 79 -13.17 -3.00 2.02
N ILE A 80 -12.60 -2.12 1.19
CA ILE A 80 -12.93 -2.02 -0.23
C ILE A 80 -12.29 -3.16 -1.04
N LEU A 81 -11.05 -3.56 -0.72
CA LEU A 81 -10.41 -4.74 -1.31
C LEU A 81 -11.18 -6.02 -0.99
N GLU A 82 -11.48 -6.27 0.28
CA GLU A 82 -12.25 -7.45 0.72
C GLU A 82 -13.64 -7.47 0.05
N TRP A 83 -14.31 -6.32 -0.08
CA TRP A 83 -15.58 -6.21 -0.79
C TRP A 83 -15.48 -6.51 -2.29
N GLU A 84 -14.49 -5.98 -3.01
CA GLU A 84 -14.32 -6.25 -4.45
C GLU A 84 -14.01 -7.72 -4.74
N PHE A 85 -13.30 -8.43 -3.85
CA PHE A 85 -13.09 -9.89 -3.98
C PHE A 85 -14.38 -10.67 -3.67
N VAL A 86 -15.01 -10.44 -2.53
CA VAL A 86 -16.24 -11.16 -2.12
C VAL A 86 -17.39 -10.95 -3.12
N LYS A 87 -17.57 -9.72 -3.63
CA LYS A 87 -18.51 -9.35 -4.70
C LYS A 87 -18.38 -10.20 -5.96
N ARG A 88 -17.18 -10.73 -6.24
CA ARG A 88 -16.86 -11.53 -7.42
C ARG A 88 -16.80 -13.04 -7.12
N GLY A 89 -17.21 -13.46 -5.92
CA GLY A 89 -17.13 -14.85 -5.46
C GLY A 89 -15.70 -15.34 -5.17
N LYS A 90 -14.74 -14.42 -5.03
CA LYS A 90 -13.31 -14.72 -4.82
C LYS A 90 -12.97 -14.83 -3.33
N LEU A 91 -11.91 -15.58 -3.01
CA LEU A 91 -11.57 -15.90 -1.62
C LEU A 91 -10.83 -14.75 -0.93
N VAL A 92 -11.07 -14.60 0.37
CA VAL A 92 -10.38 -13.66 1.26
C VAL A 92 -9.90 -14.42 2.50
N LEU A 93 -8.59 -14.47 2.73
CA LEU A 93 -7.95 -15.25 3.77
C LEU A 93 -7.11 -14.33 4.69
N PRO A 94 -7.70 -13.68 5.70
CA PRO A 94 -6.96 -12.81 6.61
C PRO A 94 -5.98 -13.61 7.47
N VAL A 95 -4.72 -13.16 7.54
CA VAL A 95 -3.63 -13.85 8.25
C VAL A 95 -3.06 -12.97 9.37
N PRO A 96 -2.88 -13.47 10.60
CA PRO A 96 -2.35 -12.68 11.72
C PRO A 96 -1.01 -11.98 11.45
N ALA A 97 -0.96 -10.68 11.72
CA ALA A 97 0.18 -9.78 11.47
C ALA A 97 1.44 -10.03 12.34
N TYR A 98 1.41 -11.01 13.25
CA TYR A 98 2.49 -11.17 14.23
C TYR A 98 3.82 -11.55 13.56
N ASN A 99 4.87 -10.73 13.75
CA ASN A 99 6.22 -10.90 13.21
C ASN A 99 6.37 -11.10 11.68
N THR A 100 5.33 -10.87 10.88
CA THR A 100 5.34 -10.99 9.40
C THR A 100 6.54 -10.29 8.72
N SER A 101 6.85 -9.09 9.18
CA SER A 101 7.96 -8.24 8.69
C SER A 101 9.34 -8.58 9.27
N ARG A 102 9.44 -9.60 10.13
CA ARG A 102 10.66 -10.05 10.81
C ARG A 102 10.95 -11.55 10.66
N GLU A 103 9.95 -12.36 10.35
CA GLU A 103 10.11 -13.79 10.05
C GLU A 103 10.78 -13.98 8.69
N CYS A 104 11.78 -14.86 8.61
CA CYS A 104 12.33 -15.29 7.34
C CYS A 104 11.39 -16.29 6.66
N PHE A 105 10.86 -15.96 5.49
CA PHE A 105 10.03 -16.89 4.70
C PHE A 105 10.71 -18.27 4.51
N GLN A 106 12.02 -18.28 4.26
CA GLN A 106 12.80 -19.49 3.95
C GLN A 106 12.89 -20.46 5.14
N CYS A 107 13.24 -19.99 6.35
CA CYS A 107 13.54 -20.85 7.51
C CYS A 107 12.74 -20.59 8.79
N GLY A 108 11.84 -19.60 8.81
CA GLY A 108 11.00 -19.26 9.97
C GLY A 108 11.69 -18.44 11.08
N GLU A 109 13.00 -18.18 10.97
CA GLU A 109 13.73 -17.43 12.00
C GLU A 109 13.28 -15.96 12.10
N ILE A 110 13.19 -15.42 13.32
CA ILE A 110 12.77 -14.05 13.59
C ILE A 110 13.99 -13.13 13.71
N ASN A 111 14.18 -12.22 12.75
CA ASN A 111 15.21 -11.18 12.87
C ASN A 111 14.75 -10.07 13.83
N TRP A 112 15.13 -10.19 15.10
CA TRP A 112 14.85 -9.20 16.16
C TRP A 112 15.59 -7.87 15.98
N ASN A 113 16.70 -7.85 15.24
CA ASN A 113 17.52 -6.66 15.01
C ASN A 113 16.95 -5.74 13.92
N LEU A 114 15.84 -6.13 13.25
CA LEU A 114 15.26 -5.37 12.16
C LEU A 114 14.49 -4.12 12.64
N THR A 115 14.85 -2.97 12.08
CA THR A 115 14.24 -1.66 12.34
C THR A 115 13.11 -1.34 11.36
N PHE A 116 12.44 -0.19 11.55
CA PHE A 116 11.44 0.30 10.61
C PHE A 116 12.05 0.85 9.30
N GLU A 117 13.33 1.23 9.30
CA GLU A 117 13.99 1.87 8.16
C GLU A 117 14.55 0.85 7.16
N ASP A 118 14.93 -0.33 7.64
CA ASP A 118 15.48 -1.44 6.85
C ASP A 118 14.53 -1.88 5.73
N ARG A 119 14.93 -1.64 4.47
CA ARG A 119 14.17 -2.08 3.29
C ARG A 119 14.53 -3.48 2.82
N VAL A 120 15.76 -3.91 3.06
CA VAL A 120 16.22 -5.25 2.76
C VAL A 120 16.09 -6.10 4.02
N PHE A 121 15.35 -7.20 3.94
CA PHE A 121 15.40 -8.26 4.93
C PHE A 121 16.62 -9.15 4.66
N ARG A 122 17.43 -9.40 5.69
CA ARG A 122 18.48 -10.41 5.68
C ARG A 122 18.31 -11.33 6.88
N CYS A 123 18.25 -12.63 6.66
CA CYS A 123 18.14 -13.61 7.74
C CYS A 123 19.50 -13.81 8.42
N PRO A 124 19.59 -13.70 9.76
CA PRO A 124 20.83 -13.97 10.49
C PRO A 124 21.20 -15.47 10.52
N HIS A 125 20.23 -16.37 10.37
CA HIS A 125 20.42 -17.82 10.47
C HIS A 125 20.78 -18.48 9.12
N CYS A 126 20.00 -18.22 8.06
CA CYS A 126 20.20 -18.87 6.75
C CYS A 126 20.79 -17.96 5.66
N GLY A 127 21.08 -16.69 5.96
CA GLY A 127 21.64 -15.72 5.00
C GLY A 127 20.67 -15.23 3.90
N PHE A 128 19.48 -15.81 3.78
CA PHE A 128 18.44 -15.42 2.81
C PHE A 128 18.20 -13.90 2.84
N THR A 129 18.17 -13.27 1.67
CA THR A 129 18.10 -11.82 1.51
C THR A 129 17.07 -11.44 0.44
N LEU A 130 16.17 -10.51 0.76
CA LEU A 130 15.08 -10.05 -0.12
C LEU A 130 14.61 -8.64 0.28
N ASP A 131 13.75 -7.98 -0.51
CA ASP A 131 12.96 -6.85 0.01
C ASP A 131 12.09 -7.31 1.21
N ARG A 132 12.00 -6.46 2.24
CA ARG A 132 11.30 -6.76 3.49
C ARG A 132 9.78 -6.92 3.30
N HIS A 133 9.17 -6.11 2.43
CA HIS A 133 7.73 -6.20 2.17
C HIS A 133 7.41 -7.44 1.35
N LEU A 134 8.24 -7.78 0.34
CA LEU A 134 8.10 -9.02 -0.42
C LEU A 134 8.29 -10.28 0.46
N ASN A 135 9.29 -10.28 1.35
CA ASN A 135 9.46 -11.35 2.36
C ASN A 135 8.22 -11.48 3.25
N ALA A 136 7.64 -10.37 3.73
CA ALA A 136 6.42 -10.39 4.52
C ALA A 136 5.21 -10.95 3.75
N CYS A 137 5.05 -10.59 2.47
CA CYS A 137 4.02 -11.17 1.60
C CYS A 137 4.19 -12.69 1.43
N LEU A 138 5.43 -13.18 1.28
CA LEU A 138 5.70 -14.62 1.20
C LEU A 138 5.43 -15.35 2.52
N VAL A 139 5.74 -14.73 3.68
CA VAL A 139 5.35 -15.25 5.01
C VAL A 139 3.83 -15.33 5.16
N LEU A 140 3.10 -14.28 4.77
CA LEU A 140 1.63 -14.25 4.79
C LEU A 140 1.03 -15.36 3.92
N LEU A 141 1.54 -15.53 2.70
CA LEU A 141 1.06 -16.57 1.77
C LEU A 141 1.32 -17.97 2.31
N LYS A 142 2.53 -18.23 2.83
CA LYS A 142 2.90 -19.49 3.50
C LYS A 142 1.98 -19.81 4.68
N ARG A 143 1.64 -18.80 5.49
CA ARG A 143 0.72 -18.91 6.63
C ARG A 143 -0.75 -19.11 6.23
N SER A 144 -1.16 -18.66 5.04
CA SER A 144 -2.49 -18.94 4.49
C SER A 144 -2.64 -20.37 3.93
N GLY A 145 -1.59 -21.19 3.96
CA GLY A 145 -1.57 -22.53 3.40
C GLY A 145 -1.36 -22.58 1.87
N LEU A 146 -1.08 -21.44 1.25
CA LEU A 146 -0.85 -21.32 -0.19
C LEU A 146 0.64 -21.39 -0.53
N VAL A 147 0.95 -22.02 -1.67
CA VAL A 147 2.32 -22.11 -2.20
C VAL A 147 2.60 -20.90 -3.09
N PRO A 148 3.71 -20.16 -2.90
CA PRO A 148 4.09 -19.08 -3.81
C PRO A 148 4.37 -19.61 -5.23
N PRO A 149 4.02 -18.86 -6.28
CA PRO A 149 4.37 -19.24 -7.65
C PRO A 149 5.90 -19.24 -7.81
N ALA A 150 6.42 -20.20 -8.58
CA ALA A 150 7.86 -20.39 -8.79
C ALA A 150 8.56 -19.18 -9.44
N VAL A 151 7.80 -18.32 -10.12
CA VAL A 151 8.21 -16.99 -10.57
C VAL A 151 7.18 -16.00 -10.01
N PRO A 152 7.59 -14.89 -9.36
CA PRO A 152 6.66 -13.84 -8.99
C PRO A 152 5.91 -13.31 -10.22
N VAL A 153 4.58 -13.20 -10.14
CA VAL A 153 3.83 -12.46 -11.15
C VAL A 153 4.32 -11.02 -11.12
N GLU A 154 4.71 -10.48 -12.27
CA GLU A 154 5.29 -9.14 -12.35
C GLU A 154 4.36 -8.10 -11.73
N LEU A 155 4.92 -7.21 -10.91
CA LEU A 155 4.24 -6.00 -10.45
C LEU A 155 4.10 -5.03 -11.62
N ARG A 156 3.11 -5.31 -12.48
CA ARG A 156 2.66 -4.41 -13.55
C ARG A 156 2.44 -3.03 -12.95
N PRO A 157 2.94 -1.94 -13.57
CA PRO A 157 2.58 -0.60 -13.15
C PRO A 157 1.06 -0.47 -13.10
N ILE A 158 0.52 0.07 -12.01
CA ILE A 158 -0.92 0.32 -11.89
C ILE A 158 -1.32 1.20 -13.09
N PRO A 159 -2.22 0.75 -13.97
CA PRO A 159 -2.53 1.48 -15.19
C PRO A 159 -3.07 2.87 -14.82
N PRO A 160 -2.71 3.93 -15.57
CA PRO A 160 -2.97 5.31 -15.17
C PRO A 160 -4.46 5.54 -14.94
N LEU A 161 -4.84 5.68 -13.67
CA LEU A 161 -6.23 5.82 -13.27
C LEU A 161 -6.79 7.13 -13.86
N PRO A 162 -7.98 7.08 -14.46
CA PRO A 162 -8.33 8.24 -16.06
C PRO A 162 -8.45 9.73 -15.82
N SER A 163 -9.46 10.06 -15.04
CA SER A 163 -9.98 9.05 -14.12
C SER A 163 -9.31 9.05 -12.73
N LEU A 164 -8.13 9.67 -12.60
CA LEU A 164 -7.64 10.32 -11.37
C LEU A 164 -7.17 11.77 -11.66
N GLY A 165 -7.31 12.22 -12.91
CA GLY A 165 -6.80 13.52 -13.39
C GLY A 165 -5.29 13.55 -13.64
N LEU A 166 -4.59 12.43 -13.42
CA LEU A 166 -3.17 12.25 -13.71
C LEU A 166 -2.92 12.03 -15.22
N VAL A 167 -3.37 12.98 -16.03
CA VAL A 167 -2.91 13.09 -17.42
C VAL A 167 -1.43 13.44 -17.37
N GLU A 168 -0.59 12.53 -17.85
CA GLU A 168 0.81 12.83 -18.11
C GLU A 168 0.88 14.00 -19.08
N ARG A 169 1.36 15.16 -18.61
CA ARG A 169 1.69 16.28 -19.50
C ARG A 169 2.96 15.90 -20.24
N GLY A 170 2.81 15.13 -21.32
CA GLY A 170 3.88 14.64 -22.16
C GLY A 170 4.85 15.76 -22.52
N ARG A 171 5.97 15.80 -21.81
CA ARG A 171 6.98 16.84 -21.98
C ARG A 171 7.77 16.48 -23.23
N GLN A 172 7.30 16.96 -24.38
CA GLN A 172 7.99 16.82 -25.67
C GLN A 172 9.41 17.39 -25.53
N GLY A 173 10.37 16.49 -25.32
CA GLY A 173 11.81 16.73 -25.34
C GLY A 173 12.38 16.15 -26.62
N GLY A 174 13.16 16.95 -27.34
CA GLY A 174 13.61 16.61 -28.69
C GLY A 174 14.50 15.36 -28.75
N VAL A 175 14.43 14.66 -29.89
CA VAL A 175 15.37 13.59 -30.23
C VAL A 175 16.79 14.15 -30.28
N MET A 176 17.69 13.54 -29.50
CA MET A 176 19.12 13.52 -29.79
C MET A 176 19.63 12.09 -29.61
N GLY A 177 19.74 11.36 -30.73
CA GLY A 177 20.52 10.14 -30.75
C GLY A 177 22.01 10.49 -30.76
N GLN A 178 22.79 9.80 -29.93
CA GLN A 178 24.23 9.67 -30.10
C GLN A 178 24.57 8.18 -30.03
N GLU A 179 25.12 7.65 -31.11
CA GLU A 179 25.45 6.24 -31.25
C GLU A 179 26.70 5.92 -30.43
N ALA A 180 26.61 4.93 -29.53
CA ALA A 180 27.77 4.41 -28.81
C ALA A 180 28.63 3.60 -29.78
N SER A 181 29.78 4.14 -30.18
CA SER A 181 30.65 3.53 -31.20
C SER A 181 31.25 2.20 -30.77
N ALA A 182 31.58 1.36 -31.75
CA ALA A 182 31.77 -0.07 -31.54
C ALA A 182 33.02 -0.46 -30.73
N PHE A 183 32.83 -1.51 -29.93
CA PHE A 183 33.84 -2.29 -29.21
C PHE A 183 35.04 -2.66 -30.10
N ARG A 184 36.24 -2.12 -29.81
CA ARG A 184 37.50 -2.57 -30.41
C ARG A 184 38.16 -3.61 -29.52
N ARG A 185 38.76 -4.63 -30.15
CA ARG A 185 39.64 -5.60 -29.50
C ARG A 185 41.09 -5.09 -29.57
N GLY A 186 41.87 -5.40 -28.54
CA GLY A 186 43.31 -5.22 -28.43
C GLY A 186 43.79 -6.13 -27.31
#